data_AF-A0A2E4YXJ7-F1
#
_entry.id   AF-A0A2E4YXJ7-F1
#
_cell.length_a   1.000
_cell.length_b   1.000
_cell.length_c   1.000
_cell.angle_alpha   90.00
_cell.angle_beta   90.00
_cell.angle_gamma   90.00
#
_symmetry.space_group_name_H-M   'P 1'
#
loop_
_entity.id
_entity.type
_entity.pdbx_description
1 polymer ?
#
loop_
_entity_poly.entity_id
_entity_poly.type
_entity_poly.pdbx_seq_one_letter_code
_entity_poly.pdbx_strand_id
1 'polypeptide(L)'
;MELLKKILNPKIWLLVVAIGHSLATILPVLSDNGLDMGETEVEYAVWRIVSMIIPMVFIALTFTKEIQAKLATVIAGPVWVMFVVSIAMEGFETLFIPPLVLWGLLALSGVLHGNWQTSENAPAE
;
A
#
# COMPACT_ATOMS: atom_id res chain seq x y z
N MET A 1 12.65 7.82 -18.25
CA MET A 1 12.63 8.00 -16.78
C MET A 1 11.44 8.86 -16.33
N GLU A 2 11.19 10.01 -16.96
CA GLU A 2 10.07 10.91 -16.62
C GLU A 2 8.68 10.27 -16.66
N LEU A 3 8.35 9.54 -17.74
CA LEU A 3 7.06 8.85 -17.86
C LEU A 3 6.81 7.85 -16.72
N LEU A 4 7.85 7.08 -16.36
CA LEU A 4 7.78 6.10 -15.28
C LEU A 4 7.51 6.77 -13.93
N LYS A 5 8.21 7.88 -13.63
CA LYS A 5 7.96 8.66 -12.40
C LYS A 5 6.56 9.26 -12.36
N LYS A 6 6.05 9.72 -13.51
CA LYS A 6 4.69 10.24 -13.62
C LYS A 6 3.64 9.16 -13.34
N ILE A 7 3.81 7.95 -13.89
CA ILE A 7 2.91 6.81 -13.65
C ILE A 7 3.02 6.33 -12.21
N LEU A 8 4.24 6.22 -11.68
CA LEU A 8 4.54 5.76 -10.33
C LEU A 8 4.55 6.91 -9.33
N ASN A 9 3.51 7.74 -9.35
CA ASN A 9 3.34 8.82 -8.39
C ASN A 9 2.89 8.26 -7.02
N PRO A 10 3.61 8.51 -5.91
CA PRO A 10 3.27 7.96 -4.59
C PRO A 10 1.84 8.29 -4.13
N LYS A 11 1.38 9.52 -4.36
CA LYS A 11 0.03 9.94 -3.98
C LYS A 11 -1.03 9.12 -4.71
N ILE A 12 -0.86 8.93 -6.02
CA ILE A 12 -1.80 8.17 -6.83
C ILE A 12 -1.85 6.72 -6.35
N TRP A 13 -0.69 6.08 -6.18
CA TRP A 13 -0.65 4.68 -5.76
C TRP A 13 -1.14 4.46 -4.33
N LEU A 14 -0.88 5.38 -3.40
CA LEU A 14 -1.45 5.32 -2.04
C LEU A 14 -2.98 5.27 -2.10
N LEU A 15 -3.59 6.13 -2.94
CA LEU A 15 -5.04 6.20 -3.10
C LEU A 15 -5.59 4.97 -3.83
N VAL A 16 -4.92 4.50 -4.90
CA VAL A 16 -5.33 3.30 -5.64
C VAL A 16 -5.37 2.08 -4.72
N VAL A 17 -4.32 1.86 -3.92
CA VAL A 17 -4.28 0.71 -2.99
C VAL A 17 -5.31 0.88 -1.87
N ALA A 18 -5.46 2.08 -1.32
CA ALA A 18 -6.48 2.36 -0.30
C ALA A 18 -7.90 2.10 -0.82
N ILE A 19 -8.21 2.49 -2.05
CA ILE A 19 -9.50 2.23 -2.69
C ILE A 19 -9.68 0.73 -2.92
N GLY A 20 -8.66 0.03 -3.45
CA GLY A 20 -8.72 -1.41 -3.67
C GLY A 20 -9.03 -2.18 -2.38
N HIS A 21 -8.39 -1.81 -1.26
CA HIS A 21 -8.69 -2.42 0.03
C HIS A 21 -10.03 -1.98 0.61
N SER A 22 -10.47 -0.75 0.38
CA SER A 22 -11.81 -0.31 0.80
C SER A 22 -12.90 -1.12 0.10
N LEU A 23 -12.74 -1.37 -1.21
CA LEU A 23 -13.64 -2.23 -1.98
C LEU A 23 -13.62 -3.66 -1.46
N ALA A 24 -12.44 -4.22 -1.20
CA ALA A 24 -12.31 -5.56 -0.63
C ALA A 24 -12.95 -5.68 0.78
N THR A 25 -13.01 -4.59 1.55
CA THR A 25 -13.70 -4.56 2.85
C THR A 25 -15.22 -4.45 2.70
N ILE A 26 -15.70 -3.58 1.81
CA ILE A 26 -17.12 -3.21 1.78
C ILE A 26 -17.97 -4.16 0.93
N LEU A 27 -17.39 -4.77 -0.11
CA LEU A 27 -18.13 -5.66 -1.01
C LEU A 27 -18.72 -6.89 -0.29
N PRO A 28 -18.01 -7.57 0.63
CA PRO A 28 -18.61 -8.66 1.41
C PRO A 28 -19.76 -8.19 2.30
N VAL A 29 -19.62 -7.02 2.94
CA VAL A 29 -20.66 -6.41 3.79
C VAL A 29 -21.91 -6.04 2.99
N LEU A 30 -21.75 -5.67 1.72
CA LEU A 30 -22.86 -5.34 0.81
C LEU A 30 -23.43 -6.56 0.08
N SER A 31 -22.89 -7.76 0.31
CA SER A 31 -23.41 -9.00 -0.28
C SER A 31 -24.66 -9.49 0.45
N ASP A 32 -25.40 -10.43 -0.15
CA ASP A 32 -26.59 -11.03 0.45
C ASP A 32 -26.32 -11.70 1.81
N ASN A 33 -25.05 -12.04 2.09
CA ASN A 33 -24.61 -12.63 3.35
C ASN A 33 -24.07 -11.60 4.36
N GLY A 34 -24.11 -10.30 4.04
CA GLY A 34 -23.48 -9.25 4.84
C GLY A 34 -24.09 -9.06 6.24
N LEU A 35 -25.36 -9.39 6.41
CA LEU A 35 -26.07 -9.33 7.69
C LEU A 35 -25.80 -10.55 8.60
N ASP A 36 -25.30 -11.64 8.03
CA ASP A 36 -24.94 -12.87 8.74
C ASP A 36 -23.42 -13.00 8.95
N MET A 37 -22.68 -11.91 8.76
CA MET A 37 -21.23 -11.89 9.00
C MET A 37 -20.94 -12.13 10.48
N GLY A 38 -20.07 -13.12 10.76
CA GLY A 38 -19.60 -13.37 12.11
C GLY A 38 -18.81 -12.19 12.68
N GLU A 39 -18.78 -12.05 14.00
CA GLU A 39 -18.11 -10.94 14.71
C GLU A 39 -16.65 -10.75 14.25
N THR A 40 -15.93 -11.85 14.01
CA THR A 40 -14.53 -11.84 13.55
C THR A 40 -14.35 -11.19 12.17
N GLU A 41 -15.31 -11.36 11.26
CA GLU A 41 -15.26 -10.72 9.92
C GLU A 41 -15.40 -9.19 10.04
N VAL A 42 -16.29 -8.74 10.93
CA VAL A 42 -16.48 -7.31 11.23
C VAL A 42 -15.23 -6.73 11.89
N GLU A 43 -14.62 -7.45 12.83
CA GLU A 43 -13.35 -7.03 13.44
C GLU A 43 -12.22 -6.88 12.41
N TYR A 44 -12.07 -7.83 11.48
CA TYR A 44 -11.09 -7.73 10.40
C TYR A 44 -11.36 -6.55 9.46
N ALA A 45 -12.62 -6.25 9.16
CA ALA A 45 -13.01 -5.10 8.36
C ALA A 45 -12.62 -3.78 9.05
N VAL A 46 -12.94 -3.64 10.34
CA VAL A 46 -12.57 -2.46 11.15
C VAL A 46 -11.05 -2.33 11.24
N TRP A 47 -10.34 -3.42 11.55
CA TRP A 47 -8.88 -3.43 11.63
C TRP A 47 -8.25 -2.96 10.32
N ARG A 48 -8.74 -3.43 9.17
CA ARG A 48 -8.23 -3.04 7.84
C ARG A 48 -8.46 -1.55 7.54
N ILE A 49 -9.61 -1.01 7.95
CA ILE A 49 -9.92 0.41 7.78
C ILE A 49 -8.97 1.27 8.63
N VAL A 50 -8.83 0.95 9.91
CA VAL A 50 -8.08 1.76 10.88
C VAL A 50 -6.57 1.64 10.68
N SER A 51 -6.06 0.44 10.47
CA SER A 51 -4.60 0.20 10.39
C SER A 51 -4.01 0.43 9.01
N MET A 52 -4.83 0.44 7.96
CA MET A 52 -4.35 0.43 6.58
C MET A 52 -4.93 1.56 5.74
N ILE A 53 -6.27 1.61 5.58
CA ILE A 53 -6.93 2.55 4.66
C ILE A 53 -6.76 3.99 5.15
N ILE A 54 -7.08 4.26 6.42
CA ILE A 54 -6.97 5.62 6.99
C ILE A 54 -5.52 6.13 6.94
N PRO A 55 -4.49 5.38 7.38
CA PRO A 55 -3.10 5.82 7.26
C PRO A 55 -2.66 6.11 5.83
N MET A 56 -3.04 5.27 4.86
CA MET A 56 -2.68 5.50 3.45
C MET A 56 -3.30 6.78 2.90
N VAL A 57 -4.59 7.03 3.19
CA VAL A 57 -5.28 8.25 2.79
C VAL A 57 -4.68 9.46 3.49
N PHE A 58 -4.42 9.37 4.80
CA PHE A 58 -3.76 10.43 5.56
C PHE A 58 -2.39 10.79 4.96
N ILE A 59 -1.57 9.79 4.64
CA ILE A 59 -0.25 10.03 4.03
C ILE A 59 -0.40 10.67 2.64
N ALA A 60 -1.37 10.20 1.85
CA ALA A 60 -1.64 10.73 0.51
C ALA A 60 -2.06 12.20 0.52
N LEU A 61 -2.84 12.61 1.52
CA LEU A 61 -3.45 13.95 1.59
C LEU A 61 -2.60 14.95 2.38
N THR A 62 -1.88 14.50 3.42
CA THR A 62 -1.17 15.38 4.35
C THR A 62 0.29 15.64 3.94
N PHE A 63 1.01 14.61 3.48
CA PHE A 63 2.43 14.75 3.13
C PHE A 63 2.64 15.00 1.64
N THR A 64 3.81 15.53 1.29
CA THR A 64 4.20 15.75 -0.11
C THR A 64 5.68 15.42 -0.32
N LYS A 65 6.09 15.31 -1.59
CA LYS A 65 7.49 15.13 -2.02
C LYS A 65 8.13 13.91 -1.33
N GLU A 66 9.34 14.10 -0.82
CA GLU A 66 10.22 13.05 -0.30
C GLU A 66 9.61 12.31 0.90
N ILE A 67 8.98 13.04 1.84
CA ILE A 67 8.38 12.42 3.04
C ILE A 67 7.26 11.46 2.63
N GLN A 68 6.38 11.87 1.70
CA GLN A 68 5.31 11.01 1.20
C GLN A 68 5.86 9.75 0.52
N ALA A 69 6.91 9.89 -0.28
CA ALA A 69 7.55 8.78 -0.98
C ALA A 69 8.25 7.80 -0.02
N LYS A 70 8.96 8.32 0.98
CA LYS A 70 9.60 7.51 2.03
C LYS A 70 8.54 6.72 2.82
N LEU A 71 7.46 7.38 3.25
CA LEU A 71 6.36 6.72 3.96
C LEU A 71 5.67 5.66 3.10
N ALA A 72 5.40 5.94 1.81
CA ALA A 72 4.85 4.95 0.88
C ALA A 72 5.73 3.70 0.79
N THR A 73 7.05 3.87 0.74
CA THR A 73 8.00 2.75 0.72
C THR A 73 7.98 1.97 2.03
N VAL A 74 8.01 2.66 3.17
CA VAL A 74 8.08 2.04 4.50
C VAL A 74 6.83 1.21 4.79
N ILE A 75 5.65 1.65 4.37
CA ILE A 75 4.42 0.89 4.60
C ILE A 75 4.22 -0.24 3.57
N ALA A 76 4.56 0.00 2.29
CA ALA A 76 4.25 -0.96 1.23
C ALA A 76 5.36 -2.00 1.00
N GLY A 77 6.62 -1.63 1.21
CA GLY A 77 7.78 -2.48 0.99
C GLY A 77 7.72 -3.78 1.80
N PRO A 78 7.57 -3.72 3.14
CA PRO A 78 7.46 -4.93 3.96
C PRO A 78 6.27 -5.81 3.57
N VAL A 79 5.12 -5.22 3.27
CA VAL A 79 3.92 -5.95 2.84
C VAL A 79 4.18 -6.69 1.53
N TRP A 80 4.79 -6.03 0.54
CA TRP A 80 5.16 -6.66 -0.72
C TRP A 80 6.16 -7.81 -0.53
N VAL A 81 7.17 -7.63 0.32
CA VAL A 81 8.15 -8.69 0.64
C VAL A 81 7.47 -9.92 1.26
N MET A 82 6.46 -9.74 2.13
CA MET A 82 5.71 -10.87 2.68
C MET A 82 5.06 -11.72 1.58
N PHE A 83 4.42 -11.09 0.57
CA PHE A 83 3.85 -11.85 -0.56
C PHE A 83 4.91 -12.60 -1.37
N VAL A 84 6.07 -11.98 -1.61
CA VAL A 84 7.19 -12.65 -2.31
C VAL A 84 7.68 -13.87 -1.53
N VAL A 85 7.82 -13.74 -0.21
CA VAL A 85 8.24 -14.85 0.66
C VAL A 85 7.19 -15.95 0.70
N SER A 86 5.90 -15.63 0.83
CA SER A 86 4.82 -16.61 0.78
C SER A 86 4.83 -17.39 -0.54
N ILE A 87 4.98 -16.70 -1.68
CA ILE A 87 5.09 -17.36 -2.99
C ILE A 87 6.31 -18.29 -3.06
N ALA A 88 7.44 -17.88 -2.48
CA ALA A 88 8.65 -18.70 -2.47
C ALA A 88 8.51 -19.96 -1.60
N MET A 89 7.74 -19.89 -0.51
CA MET A 89 7.54 -21.00 0.43
C MET A 89 6.43 -21.97 -0.01
N GLU A 90 5.31 -21.44 -0.48
CA GLU A 90 4.07 -22.20 -0.69
C GLU A 90 3.73 -22.37 -2.18
N GLY A 91 4.39 -21.61 -3.06
CA GLY A 91 4.14 -21.59 -4.50
C GLY A 91 3.29 -20.41 -4.94
N PHE A 92 3.19 -20.23 -6.25
CA PHE A 92 2.45 -19.12 -6.84
C PHE A 92 0.96 -19.46 -7.02
N GLU A 93 0.10 -18.64 -6.45
CA GLU A 93 -1.35 -18.67 -6.69
C GLU A 93 -1.81 -17.41 -7.43
N THR A 94 -2.76 -17.59 -8.35
CA THR A 94 -3.36 -16.47 -9.11
C THR A 94 -3.95 -15.40 -8.19
N LEU A 95 -4.45 -15.78 -7.01
CA LEU A 95 -5.00 -14.86 -6.02
C LEU A 95 -3.96 -13.88 -5.47
N PHE A 96 -2.67 -14.20 -5.55
CA PHE A 96 -1.59 -13.29 -5.14
C PHE A 96 -1.27 -12.22 -6.19
N ILE A 97 -1.75 -12.31 -7.43
CA ILE A 97 -1.44 -11.33 -8.48
C ILE A 97 -1.88 -9.91 -8.08
N PRO A 98 -3.15 -9.65 -7.71
CA PRO A 98 -3.56 -8.30 -7.36
C PRO A 98 -2.74 -7.68 -6.21
N PRO A 99 -2.56 -8.32 -5.03
CA PRO A 99 -1.76 -7.72 -3.97
C PRO A 99 -0.29 -7.58 -4.36
N LEU A 100 0.31 -8.56 -5.05
CA LEU A 100 1.71 -8.49 -5.46
C LEU A 100 1.97 -7.28 -6.38
N VAL A 101 1.09 -7.03 -7.35
CA VAL A 101 1.20 -5.90 -8.27
C VAL A 101 0.93 -4.58 -7.55
N LEU A 102 -0.17 -4.48 -6.80
CA LEU A 102 -0.59 -3.24 -6.16
C LEU A 102 0.42 -2.76 -5.10
N TRP A 103 0.84 -3.66 -4.20
CA TRP A 103 1.83 -3.33 -3.18
C TRP A 103 3.21 -3.09 -3.78
N GLY A 104 3.59 -3.85 -4.81
CA GLY A 104 4.87 -3.69 -5.49
C GLY A 104 4.99 -2.34 -6.19
N LEU A 105 3.95 -1.93 -6.92
CA LEU A 105 3.95 -0.64 -7.60
C LEU A 105 3.90 0.53 -6.61
N LEU A 106 3.18 0.40 -5.49
CA LEU A 106 3.22 1.39 -4.43
C LEU A 106 4.61 1.50 -3.79
N ALA A 107 5.23 0.37 -3.42
CA ALA A 107 6.58 0.37 -2.87
C ALA A 107 7.59 0.98 -3.86
N LEU A 108 7.53 0.59 -5.13
CA LEU A 108 8.37 1.13 -6.19
C LEU A 108 8.14 2.63 -6.42
N SER A 109 6.88 3.10 -6.33
CA SER A 109 6.56 4.53 -6.43
C SER A 109 7.30 5.34 -5.36
N GLY A 110 7.34 4.83 -4.12
CA GLY A 110 8.08 5.45 -3.03
C GLY A 110 9.60 5.39 -3.24
N VAL A 111 10.14 4.24 -3.66
CA VAL A 111 11.58 4.09 -3.91
C VAL A 111 12.06 5.09 -4.97
N LEU A 112 11.31 5.28 -6.05
CA LEU A 112 11.68 6.19 -7.13
C LEU A 112 11.64 7.68 -6.77
N HIS A 113 10.86 8.05 -5.75
CA HIS A 113 10.62 9.45 -5.35
C HIS A 113 11.23 9.80 -3.98
N GLY A 114 11.75 8.80 -3.26
CA GLY A 114 12.16 8.92 -1.85
C GLY A 114 13.51 9.58 -1.61
N ASN A 115 14.29 9.92 -2.65
CA ASN A 115 15.61 10.56 -2.54
C ASN A 115 16.45 10.00 -1.37
N TRP A 116 16.96 8.79 -1.55
CA TRP A 116 17.59 7.99 -0.48
C TRP A 116 19.03 8.36 -0.15
N GLN A 117 19.52 9.49 -0.67
CA GLN A 117 20.87 9.96 -0.34
C GLN A 117 20.88 10.37 1.13
N THR A 118 21.67 9.66 1.93
CA THR A 118 22.01 10.07 3.29
C THR A 118 22.85 11.35 3.23
N SER A 119 22.61 12.26 4.17
CA SER A 119 23.25 13.58 4.32
C SER A 119 24.75 13.52 4.62
N GLU A 120 25.45 12.43 4.31
CA GLU A 120 26.90 12.27 4.48
C GLU A 120 27.69 13.22 3.56
N ASN A 121 27.01 13.88 2.61
CA ASN A 121 27.54 14.95 1.76
C ASN A 121 26.84 16.32 1.96
N ALA A 122 26.05 16.51 3.02
CA ALA A 122 25.52 17.83 3.33
C ALA A 122 26.66 18.69 3.92
N PRO A 123 27.01 19.86 3.34
CA PRO A 123 27.95 20.76 3.99
C PRO A 123 27.41 21.09 5.38
N ALA A 124 28.25 20.95 6.40
CA ALA A 124 27.92 21.35 7.76
C ALA A 124 27.50 22.83 7.75
N GLU A 125 26.28 23.10 8.21
CA GLU A 125 25.83 24.47 8.52
C GLU A 125 26.59 25.01 9.74
#